data_AF-A0A527XIA1-F1
#
_entry.id   AF-A0A527XIA1-F1
#
_cell.length_a   1.000
_cell.length_b   1.000
_cell.length_c   1.000
_cell.angle_alpha   90.00
_cell.angle_beta   90.00
_cell.angle_gamma   90.00
#
_symmetry.space_group_name_H-M   'P 1'
#
loop_
_entity.id
_entity.type
_entity.pdbx_description
1 polymer ?
#
loop_
_entity_poly.entity_id
_entity_poly.type
_entity_poly.pdbx_seq_one_letter_code
_entity_poly.pdbx_strand_id
1 'polypeptide(L)' 'HFLVVGVEGDKTGLYGTSFAAPIISGYAAIIGSKFTKATPVQITNDLLNTARTDTLANYDPSIYGKGEASLSRALA' A
#
# COMPACT_ATOMS: atom_id res chain seq x y z
N HIS A 1 -9.21 6.88 -11.23
CA HIS A 1 -9.71 6.60 -9.88
C HIS A 1 -9.33 5.17 -9.51
N PHE A 2 -8.44 5.00 -8.53
CA PHE A 2 -8.08 3.67 -8.02
C PHE A 2 -9.06 3.34 -6.89
N LEU A 3 -9.82 2.26 -7.05
CA LEU A 3 -10.80 1.80 -6.06
C LEU A 3 -10.07 0.83 -5.11
N VAL A 4 -9.83 1.24 -3.87
CA VAL A 4 -9.38 0.31 -2.84
C VAL A 4 -10.63 -0.42 -2.34
N VAL A 5 -10.70 -1.74 -2.55
CA VAL A 5 -11.78 -2.58 -2.00
C VAL A 5 -11.51 -2.91 -0.54
N GLY A 6 -11.61 -1.90 0.32
CA GLY A 6 -11.83 -2.11 1.75
C GLY A 6 -13.33 -2.13 1.98
N VAL A 7 -13.85 -3.15 2.69
CA VAL A 7 -15.22 -3.04 3.23
C VAL A 7 -15.16 -2.03 4.38
N GLU A 8 -16.09 -1.09 4.39
CA GLU A 8 -16.28 -0.12 5.48
C GLU A 8 -16.20 -0.84 6.83
N GLY A 9 -15.33 -0.37 7.72
CA GLY A 9 -15.01 -1.07 8.97
C GLY A 9 -16.21 -1.16 9.92
N ASP A 10 -17.20 -0.28 9.79
CA ASP A 10 -18.46 -0.29 10.52
C ASP A 10 -19.46 -1.33 9.96
N LYS A 11 -19.28 -1.74 8.70
CA LYS A 11 -20.06 -2.81 8.07
C LYS A 11 -19.53 -4.21 8.42
N THR A 12 -18.26 -4.32 8.80
CA THR A 12 -17.60 -5.61 9.09
C THR A 12 -17.07 -5.74 10.52
N GLY A 13 -16.91 -4.63 11.24
CA GLY A 13 -16.21 -4.58 12.54
C GLY A 13 -14.68 -4.75 12.44
N LEU A 14 -14.11 -4.78 11.24
CA LEU A 14 -12.72 -5.17 11.02
C LEU A 14 -11.80 -3.96 10.94
N TYR A 15 -11.15 -3.65 12.07
CA TYR A 15 -10.16 -2.58 12.20
C TYR A 15 -8.83 -3.15 12.67
N GLY A 16 -7.72 -2.62 12.13
CA GLY A 16 -6.37 -2.95 12.59
C GLY A 16 -5.36 -3.13 11.47
N THR A 17 -4.08 -3.09 11.85
CA THR A 17 -2.95 -3.31 10.93
C THR A 17 -3.00 -4.69 10.27
N SER A 18 -3.64 -5.67 10.91
CA SER A 18 -3.92 -7.01 10.35
C SER A 18 -4.76 -6.98 9.07
N PHE A 19 -5.52 -5.91 8.82
CA PHE A 19 -6.28 -5.72 7.56
C PHE A 19 -5.52 -4.90 6.53
N ALA A 20 -4.57 -4.06 6.96
CA ALA A 20 -3.67 -3.35 6.06
C ALA A 20 -2.56 -4.27 5.52
N ALA A 21 -2.02 -5.17 6.36
CA ALA A 21 -0.95 -6.10 5.98
C ALA A 21 -1.26 -6.94 4.73
N PRO A 22 -2.42 -7.60 4.58
CA PRO A 22 -2.75 -8.35 3.37
C PRO A 22 -2.90 -7.46 2.12
N ILE A 23 -3.29 -6.19 2.26
CA ILE A 23 -3.32 -5.23 1.14
C ILE A 23 -1.90 -4.98 0.61
N ILE A 24 -0.95 -4.70 1.51
CA ILE A 24 0.45 -4.48 1.15
C ILE A 24 1.07 -5.73 0.52
N SER A 25 0.81 -6.92 1.10
CA SER A 25 1.24 -8.19 0.52
C SER A 25 0.65 -8.44 -0.87
N GLY A 26 -0.62 -8.09 -1.09
CA GLY A 26 -1.26 -8.15 -2.40
C GLY A 26 -0.61 -7.22 -3.42
N TYR A 27 -0.28 -5.99 -3.03
CA TYR A 27 0.43 -5.06 -3.92
C TYR A 27 1.82 -5.57 -4.28
N ALA A 28 2.58 -6.08 -3.31
CA ALA A 28 3.89 -6.67 -3.56
C ALA A 28 3.81 -7.86 -4.54
N ALA A 29 2.78 -8.71 -4.42
CA ALA A 29 2.56 -9.83 -5.33
C ALA A 29 2.24 -9.35 -6.76
N ILE A 30 1.40 -8.33 -6.93
CA ILE A 30 1.07 -7.75 -8.24
C ILE A 30 2.31 -7.12 -8.88
N ILE A 31 3.08 -6.34 -8.13
CA ILE A 31 4.32 -5.72 -8.60
C ILE A 31 5.34 -6.79 -9.02
N GLY A 32 5.55 -7.82 -8.18
CA GLY A 32 6.43 -8.95 -8.50
C GLY A 32 5.98 -9.75 -9.72
N SER A 33 4.67 -9.85 -9.96
CA SER A 33 4.12 -10.48 -11.16
C SER A 33 4.38 -9.65 -12.44
N LYS A 34 4.38 -8.32 -12.36
CA LYS A 34 4.70 -7.43 -13.49
C LYS A 34 6.21 -7.38 -13.75
N PHE A 35 7.01 -7.24 -12.69
CA PHE A 35 8.45 -7.09 -12.75
C PHE A 35 9.15 -8.36 -12.25
N THR A 36 9.08 -9.43 -13.04
CA THR A 36 9.53 -10.79 -12.66
C THR A 36 11.02 -10.93 -12.35
N LYS A 37 11.84 -9.93 -12.69
CA LYS A 37 13.27 -9.86 -12.36
C LYS A 37 13.57 -9.00 -11.13
N ALA A 38 12.58 -8.29 -10.59
CA ALA A 38 12.77 -7.47 -9.41
C ALA A 38 12.97 -8.35 -8.18
N THR A 39 13.98 -8.01 -7.40
CA THR A 39 14.22 -8.63 -6.08
C THR A 39 13.19 -8.16 -5.06
N PRO A 40 12.96 -8.90 -3.96
CA PRO A 40 12.07 -8.47 -2.89
C PRO A 40 12.40 -7.08 -2.34
N VAL A 41 13.69 -6.72 -2.26
CA VAL A 41 14.15 -5.40 -1.83
C VAL A 41 13.74 -4.32 -2.82
N GLN A 42 13.86 -4.58 -4.13
CA GLN A 42 13.43 -3.62 -5.16
C GLN A 42 11.90 -3.40 -5.12
N ILE A 43 11.11 -4.47 -4.97
CA ILE A 43 9.65 -4.38 -4.81
C ILE A 43 9.28 -3.57 -3.57
N THR A 44 9.96 -3.82 -2.45
CA THR A 44 9.72 -3.09 -1.20
C THR A 44 10.05 -1.61 -1.35
N ASN A 45 11.22 -1.30 -1.92
CA ASN A 45 11.63 0.09 -2.14
C ASN A 45 10.69 0.82 -3.10
N ASP A 46 10.18 0.13 -4.12
CA ASP A 46 9.22 0.70 -5.05
C ASP A 46 7.90 1.09 -4.36
N LEU A 47 7.35 0.19 -3.52
CA LEU A 47 6.19 0.50 -2.66
C LEU A 47 6.43 1.69 -1.73
N LEU A 48 7.61 1.75 -1.09
CA LEU A 48 7.96 2.81 -0.15
C LEU A 48 8.20 4.17 -0.83
N ASN A 49 8.84 4.17 -2.00
CA ASN A 49 9.17 5.40 -2.73
C ASN A 49 7.96 6.00 -3.45
N THR A 50 6.95 5.19 -3.73
CA THR A 50 5.72 5.59 -4.42
C THR A 50 4.53 5.80 -3.49
N ALA A 51 4.75 5.66 -2.18
CA ALA A 51 3.75 5.98 -1.16
C ALA A 51 3.32 7.46 -1.22
N ARG A 52 2.05 7.71 -0.90
CA ARG A 52 1.37 9.00 -0.98
C ARG A 52 1.21 9.62 0.40
N THR A 53 1.62 10.87 0.53
CA THR A 53 1.34 11.68 1.72
C THR A 53 0.20 12.66 1.47
N ASP A 54 -0.12 12.94 0.21
CA ASP A 54 -1.14 13.90 -0.23
C ASP A 54 -2.58 13.43 0.03
N THR A 55 -2.77 12.14 0.33
CA THR A 55 -4.07 11.55 0.72
C THR A 55 -4.30 11.54 2.23
N LEU A 56 -3.29 11.91 3.03
CA LEU A 56 -3.32 11.79 4.48
C LEU A 56 -3.47 13.18 5.12
N ALA A 57 -4.59 13.40 5.80
CA ALA A 57 -4.78 14.59 6.61
C ALA A 57 -3.78 14.58 7.78
N ASN A 58 -3.07 15.69 7.99
CA ASN A 58 -2.09 15.86 9.07
C ASN A 58 -1.03 14.75 9.10
N TYR A 59 -0.43 14.45 7.95
CA TYR A 59 0.61 13.42 7.82
C TYR A 59 1.70 13.55 8.91
N ASP A 60 1.79 12.50 9.73
CA ASP A 60 2.86 12.29 10.70
C ASP A 60 3.69 11.06 10.29
N PRO A 61 4.99 11.21 10.00
CA PRO A 61 5.84 10.09 9.61
C PRO A 61 6.01 9.03 10.70
N SER A 62 5.80 9.38 11.98
CA SER A 62 5.84 8.41 13.09
C SER A 62 4.62 7.49 13.11
N ILE A 63 3.49 7.90 12.51
CA ILE A 63 2.25 7.13 12.42
C ILE A 63 2.15 6.42 11.06
N TYR A 64 2.40 7.15 9.97
CA TYR A 64 2.13 6.66 8.61
C TYR A 64 3.38 6.16 7.86
N GLY A 65 4.57 6.25 8.46
CA GLY A 65 5.81 5.85 7.80
C GLY A 65 6.04 6.64 6.51
N LYS A 66 6.10 5.96 5.36
CA LYS A 66 6.27 6.61 4.05
C LYS A 66 4.98 7.17 3.43
N GLY A 67 3.83 6.94 4.07
CA GLY A 67 2.52 7.34 3.59
C GLY A 67 1.65 6.16 3.14
N GLU A 68 0.55 6.46 2.47
CA GLU A 68 -0.38 5.45 1.94
C GLU A 68 0.22 4.75 0.71
N ALA A 69 0.26 3.42 0.72
CA ALA A 69 0.76 2.64 -0.41
C ALA A 69 -0.10 2.86 -1.66
N SER A 70 0.55 3.09 -2.82
CA SER A 70 -0.15 3.35 -4.08
C SER A 70 0.28 2.37 -5.17
N LEU A 71 -0.54 1.34 -5.42
CA LEU A 71 -0.25 0.35 -6.45
C LEU A 71 -0.10 0.99 -7.84
N SER A 72 -0.94 1.97 -8.17
CA SER A 72 -0.86 2.64 -9.48
C SER A 72 0.44 3.41 -9.70
N ARG A 73 1.05 3.95 -8.63
CA ARG A 73 2.34 4.66 -8.74
C ARG A 73 3.51 3.67 -8.76
N ALA A 74 3.43 2.57 -8.02
CA ALA A 74 4.40 1.48 -8.05
C ALA A 74 4.44 0.73 -9.40
N LEU A 75 3.31 0.67 -10.12
CA LEU A 75 3.25 0.05 -11.44
C LEU A 75 3.59 1.00 -12.60
N ALA A 76 3.87 2.27 -12.34
CA ALA A 76 4.14 3.27 -13.38
C ALA A 76 5.45 3.02 -14.14
#